data_AF-A0A857DJS2-F1
#
_entry.id   AF-A0A857DJS2-F1
#
_cell.length_a   1.000
_cell.length_b   1.000
_cell.length_c   1.000
_cell.angle_alpha   90.00
_cell.angle_beta   90.00
_cell.angle_gamma   90.00
#
_symmetry.space_group_name_H-M   'P 1'
#
loop_
_entity.id
_entity.type
_entity.pdbx_description
1 polymer ?
#
loop_
_entity_poly.entity_id
_entity_poly.type
_entity_poly.pdbx_seq_one_letter_code
_entity_poly.pdbx_strand_id
1 'polypeptide(L)'
;MLIKSNLKKAVLGFTVGILLAMSTSAVFAVSASSPYKPYTIYGKDYQSVAIVASYNNDAVAYTTIYASSNVPAGYMGAMPRLYNDSGSLCASKDWEYNATSTSAISTVTLPIYTSDGYYSYGRCAAYNGNGYTYGYTYQSPCINI
;
A
#
# COMPACT_ATOMS: atom_id res chain seq x y z
N MET A 1 32.49 -29.87 -45.45
CA MET A 1 32.36 -30.15 -43.99
C MET A 1 32.42 -28.90 -43.10
N LEU A 2 32.97 -27.76 -43.58
CA LEU A 2 33.11 -26.49 -42.83
C LEU A 2 31.78 -25.76 -42.50
N ILE A 3 30.78 -25.81 -43.38
CA ILE A 3 29.48 -25.13 -43.20
C ILE A 3 28.71 -25.65 -41.97
N LYS A 4 28.77 -26.96 -41.71
CA LYS A 4 28.10 -27.58 -40.55
C LYS A 4 28.73 -27.17 -39.21
N SER A 5 30.03 -26.88 -39.17
CA SER A 5 30.74 -26.45 -37.95
C SER A 5 30.40 -25.01 -37.57
N ASN A 6 30.38 -24.10 -38.55
CA ASN A 6 30.11 -22.69 -38.30
C ASN A 6 28.64 -22.44 -37.97
N LEU A 7 27.72 -23.21 -38.57
CA LEU A 7 26.29 -23.17 -38.23
C LEU A 7 26.03 -23.60 -36.78
N LYS A 8 26.71 -24.64 -36.27
CA LYS A 8 26.58 -25.07 -34.87
C LYS A 8 27.06 -24.00 -33.89
N LYS A 9 28.16 -23.31 -34.21
CA LYS A 9 28.68 -22.21 -33.39
C LYS A 9 27.76 -20.99 -33.41
N ALA A 10 27.17 -20.66 -34.57
CA ALA A 10 26.20 -19.58 -34.70
C ALA A 10 24.90 -19.87 -33.95
N VAL A 11 24.37 -21.09 -34.06
CA VAL A 11 23.18 -21.54 -33.30
C VAL A 11 23.47 -21.51 -31.80
N LEU A 12 24.63 -22.01 -31.35
CA LEU A 12 25.01 -21.98 -29.94
C LEU A 12 25.13 -20.54 -29.42
N GLY A 13 25.77 -19.64 -30.17
CA GLY A 13 25.89 -18.23 -29.81
C GLY A 13 24.53 -17.53 -29.74
N PHE A 14 23.64 -17.82 -30.69
CA PHE A 14 22.28 -17.29 -30.70
C PHE A 14 21.44 -17.81 -29.51
N THR A 15 21.52 -19.10 -29.19
CA THR A 15 20.81 -19.70 -28.04
C THR A 15 21.31 -19.15 -26.70
N VAL A 16 22.63 -19.00 -26.52
CA VAL A 16 23.20 -18.38 -25.32
C VAL A 16 22.80 -16.91 -25.21
N GLY A 17 22.77 -16.17 -26.33
CA GLY A 17 22.30 -14.78 -26.36
C GLY A 17 20.83 -14.63 -25.94
N ILE A 18 19.95 -15.53 -26.39
CA ILE A 18 18.53 -15.53 -25.96
C ILE A 18 18.40 -15.85 -24.47
N LEU A 19 19.12 -16.86 -23.97
CA LEU A 19 19.04 -17.26 -22.55
C LEU A 19 19.49 -16.14 -21.61
N LEU A 20 20.49 -15.34 -22.00
CA LEU A 20 20.94 -14.18 -21.22
C LEU A 20 19.92 -13.03 -21.26
N ALA A 21 19.25 -12.82 -22.39
CA ALA A 21 18.23 -11.77 -22.56
C ALA A 21 16.92 -12.05 -21.79
N MET A 22 16.67 -13.30 -21.36
CA MET A 22 15.45 -13.67 -20.63
C MET A 22 15.52 -13.44 -19.11
N SER A 23 16.62 -12.87 -18.59
CA SER A 23 16.79 -12.57 -17.16
C SER A 23 16.18 -11.22 -16.74
N THR A 24 14.94 -10.94 -17.17
CA THR A 24 14.18 -9.84 -16.56
C THR A 24 13.64 -10.33 -15.21
N SER A 25 14.21 -9.81 -14.13
CA SER A 25 13.66 -10.01 -12.78
C SER A 25 12.27 -9.37 -12.74
N ALA A 26 11.22 -10.19 -12.64
CA ALA A 26 9.91 -9.69 -12.31
C ALA A 26 9.96 -9.11 -10.90
N VAL A 27 9.93 -7.77 -10.77
CA VAL A 27 9.74 -7.12 -9.48
C VAL A 27 8.26 -7.23 -9.14
N PHE A 28 7.93 -8.06 -8.15
CA PHE A 28 6.57 -8.21 -7.70
C PHE A 28 6.23 -7.09 -6.72
N ALA A 29 5.11 -6.40 -6.96
CA ALA A 29 4.52 -5.56 -5.93
C ALA A 29 4.04 -6.46 -4.79
N VAL A 30 4.51 -6.20 -3.57
CA VAL A 30 4.09 -6.91 -2.36
C VAL A 30 3.22 -5.99 -1.52
N SER A 31 2.14 -6.51 -0.95
CA SER A 31 1.30 -5.73 -0.04
C SER A 31 0.74 -6.61 1.08
N ALA A 32 0.48 -5.99 2.22
CA ALA A 32 -0.19 -6.62 3.34
C ALA A 32 -1.23 -5.67 3.94
N SER A 33 -2.41 -6.21 4.22
CA SER A 33 -3.53 -5.47 4.80
C SER A 33 -3.76 -5.91 6.24
N SER A 34 -4.10 -4.97 7.11
CA SER A 34 -4.71 -5.31 8.39
C SER A 34 -6.10 -5.93 8.18
N PRO A 35 -6.66 -6.63 9.18
CA PRO A 35 -8.11 -6.85 9.22
C PRO A 35 -8.86 -5.52 9.24
N TYR A 36 -10.13 -5.55 8.83
CA TYR A 36 -11.03 -4.41 8.99
C TYR A 36 -11.36 -4.21 10.46
N LYS A 37 -11.24 -2.98 10.95
CA LYS A 37 -11.62 -2.60 12.31
C LYS A 37 -12.98 -1.91 12.28
N PRO A 38 -14.06 -2.57 12.75
CA PRO A 38 -15.40 -1.97 12.77
C PRO A 38 -15.56 -1.02 13.96
N TYR A 39 -16.39 0.01 13.79
CA TYR A 39 -16.83 0.91 14.87
C TYR A 39 -18.07 1.72 14.45
N THR A 40 -18.85 2.17 15.43
CA THR A 40 -20.06 2.98 15.20
C THR A 40 -19.88 4.36 15.81
N ILE A 41 -20.11 5.40 15.01
CA ILE A 41 -20.01 6.81 15.44
C ILE A 41 -21.23 7.55 14.91
N TYR A 42 -21.92 8.29 15.78
CA TYR A 42 -23.08 9.11 15.41
C TYR A 42 -24.17 8.35 14.63
N GLY A 43 -24.46 7.12 15.07
CA GLY A 43 -25.47 6.24 14.45
C GLY A 43 -25.08 5.71 13.06
N LYS A 44 -23.81 5.83 12.66
CA LYS A 44 -23.28 5.32 11.40
C LYS A 44 -22.20 4.28 11.67
N ASP A 45 -22.25 3.20 10.92
CA ASP A 45 -21.26 2.14 11.00
C ASP A 45 -20.13 2.38 10.02
N TYR A 46 -18.92 2.24 10.54
CA TYR A 46 -17.67 2.40 9.81
C TYR A 46 -16.78 1.19 9.98
N GLN A 47 -15.83 1.07 9.06
CA GLN A 47 -14.68 0.19 9.21
C GLN A 47 -13.43 0.84 8.66
N SER A 48 -12.29 0.57 9.26
CA SER A 48 -11.00 1.09 8.79
C SER A 48 -9.98 -0.01 8.56
N VAL A 49 -9.06 0.22 7.62
CA VAL A 49 -7.99 -0.71 7.27
C VAL A 49 -6.69 0.05 6.98
N ALA A 50 -5.57 -0.55 7.39
CA ALA A 50 -4.23 -0.11 7.03
C ALA A 50 -3.61 -1.10 6.04
N ILE A 51 -2.97 -0.59 4.99
CA ILE A 51 -2.29 -1.41 4.00
C ILE A 51 -0.88 -0.88 3.85
N VAL A 52 0.11 -1.75 3.92
CA VAL A 52 1.47 -1.46 3.48
C VAL A 52 1.67 -2.09 2.11
N ALA A 53 2.32 -1.37 1.20
CA ALA A 53 2.67 -1.90 -0.12
C ALA A 53 4.08 -1.46 -0.51
N SER A 54 4.71 -2.28 -1.34
CA SER A 54 6.01 -2.00 -1.93
C SER A 54 6.05 -2.23 -3.43
N TYR A 55 6.76 -1.37 -4.13
CA TYR A 55 7.04 -1.48 -5.55
C TYR A 55 8.43 -0.90 -5.85
N ASN A 56 9.33 -1.66 -6.49
CA ASN A 56 10.69 -1.21 -6.83
C ASN A 56 11.45 -0.56 -5.65
N ASN A 57 11.44 -1.21 -4.49
CA ASN A 57 12.05 -0.72 -3.24
C ASN A 57 11.38 0.53 -2.63
N ASP A 58 10.29 1.02 -3.21
CA ASP A 58 9.49 2.08 -2.60
C ASP A 58 8.45 1.49 -1.66
N ALA A 59 8.45 1.93 -0.40
CA ALA A 59 7.45 1.59 0.59
C ALA A 59 6.38 2.70 0.69
N VAL A 60 5.10 2.31 0.73
CA VAL A 60 3.97 3.22 0.98
C VAL A 60 3.01 2.64 2.00
N ALA A 61 2.34 3.52 2.75
CA ALA A 61 1.23 3.16 3.62
C ALA A 61 -0.07 3.79 3.11
N TYR A 62 -1.12 2.97 3.03
CA TYR A 62 -2.48 3.41 2.83
C TYR A 62 -3.27 3.36 4.13
N THR A 63 -4.24 4.25 4.24
CA THR A 63 -5.27 4.20 5.28
C THR A 63 -6.61 4.52 4.66
N THR A 64 -7.54 3.60 4.85
CA THR A 64 -8.88 3.68 4.28
C THR A 64 -9.91 3.57 5.39
N ILE A 65 -10.91 4.44 5.33
CA ILE A 65 -12.14 4.36 6.11
C ILE A 65 -13.30 4.15 5.15
N TYR A 66 -14.18 3.22 5.51
CA TYR A 66 -15.43 2.93 4.84
C TYR A 66 -16.59 3.20 5.79
N ALA A 67 -17.71 3.67 5.25
CA ALA A 67 -19.00 3.72 5.90
C ALA A 67 -19.95 2.70 5.26
N SER A 68 -20.93 2.20 6.00
CA SER A 68 -21.94 1.26 5.49
C SER A 68 -22.85 1.86 4.40
N SER A 69 -22.91 3.19 4.30
CA SER A 69 -23.64 3.95 3.29
C SER A 69 -22.93 5.28 3.02
N ASN A 70 -23.32 5.98 1.96
CA ASN A 70 -22.74 7.30 1.68
C ASN A 70 -22.97 8.26 2.87
N VAL A 71 -21.90 8.93 3.26
CA VAL A 71 -21.93 9.97 4.29
C VAL A 71 -21.62 11.33 3.67
N PRO A 72 -22.15 12.43 4.21
CA PRO A 72 -21.91 13.77 3.66
C PRO A 72 -20.42 14.14 3.60
N ALA A 73 -20.10 15.18 2.82
CA ALA A 73 -18.76 15.76 2.79
C ALA A 73 -18.27 16.11 4.21
N GLY A 74 -17.02 15.80 4.50
CA GLY A 74 -16.39 16.01 5.80
C GLY A 74 -16.73 14.98 6.87
N TYR A 75 -17.49 13.92 6.59
CA TYR A 75 -17.83 12.92 7.62
C TYR A 75 -16.74 11.90 7.90
N MET A 76 -15.80 11.70 6.98
CA MET A 76 -14.72 10.73 7.08
C MET A 76 -13.40 11.41 6.78
N GLY A 77 -12.40 11.13 7.61
CA GLY A 77 -11.02 11.52 7.39
C GLY A 77 -10.07 10.34 7.56
N ALA A 78 -8.95 10.38 6.84
CA ALA A 78 -7.88 9.41 6.95
C ALA A 78 -6.51 10.11 6.97
N MET A 79 -5.59 9.51 7.74
CA MET A 79 -4.22 9.97 7.92
C MET A 79 -3.31 8.73 7.83
N PRO A 80 -2.65 8.50 6.68
CA PRO A 80 -1.82 7.34 6.45
C PRO A 80 -0.47 7.50 7.15
N ARG A 81 0.04 6.40 7.70
CA ARG A 81 1.29 6.37 8.49
C ARG A 81 2.05 5.08 8.23
N LEU A 82 3.28 5.23 7.77
CA LEU A 82 4.22 4.17 7.46
C LEU A 82 5.27 4.09 8.57
N TYR A 83 5.52 2.89 9.05
CA TYR A 83 6.48 2.61 10.12
C TYR A 83 7.48 1.55 9.67
N ASN A 84 8.72 1.67 10.13
CA ASN A 84 9.68 0.58 10.01
C ASN A 84 9.42 -0.50 11.07
N ASP A 85 10.08 -1.65 10.91
CA ASP A 85 10.02 -2.81 11.82
C ASP A 85 10.33 -2.49 13.30
N SER A 86 11.13 -1.46 13.53
CA SER A 86 11.52 -0.94 14.85
C SER A 86 10.47 -0.03 15.49
N GLY A 87 9.35 0.22 14.78
CA GLY A 87 8.22 1.02 15.26
C GLY A 87 8.40 2.53 15.12
N SER A 88 9.39 2.98 14.36
CA SER A 88 9.62 4.40 14.07
C SER A 88 8.73 4.87 12.91
N LEU A 89 8.13 6.06 13.04
CA LEU A 89 7.34 6.66 11.97
C LEU A 89 8.27 7.19 10.88
N CYS A 90 8.19 6.60 9.68
CA CYS A 90 9.05 6.94 8.56
C CYS A 90 8.39 7.90 7.56
N ALA A 91 7.08 7.75 7.35
CA ALA A 91 6.31 8.66 6.50
C ALA A 91 4.87 8.81 7.01
N SER A 92 4.31 9.99 6.81
CA SER A 92 2.89 10.26 7.04
C SER A 92 2.39 11.36 6.12
N LYS A 93 1.07 11.43 5.93
CA LYS A 93 0.39 12.58 5.32
C LYS A 93 -0.56 13.21 6.34
N ASP A 94 -0.83 14.50 6.20
CA ASP A 94 -1.86 15.18 7.00
C ASP A 94 -3.25 14.60 6.76
N TRP A 95 -4.21 14.98 7.61
CA TRP A 95 -5.60 14.57 7.47
C TRP A 95 -6.20 15.00 6.14
N GLU A 96 -6.75 14.03 5.42
CA GLU A 96 -7.62 14.30 4.27
C GLU A 96 -9.03 13.84 4.59
N TYR A 97 -9.99 14.70 4.30
CA TYR A 97 -11.41 14.47 4.52
C TYR A 97 -12.14 14.28 3.19
N ASN A 98 -13.22 13.51 3.20
CA ASN A 98 -14.02 13.32 1.99
C ASN A 98 -14.65 14.64 1.54
N ALA A 99 -14.33 15.09 0.33
CA ALA A 99 -14.85 16.36 -0.21
C ALA A 99 -16.30 16.27 -0.71
N THR A 100 -16.79 15.05 -0.95
CA THR A 100 -18.14 14.80 -1.49
C THR A 100 -18.84 13.68 -0.70
N SER A 101 -20.13 13.50 -0.97
CA SER A 101 -20.88 12.37 -0.42
C SER A 101 -20.33 11.04 -0.94
N THR A 102 -19.79 10.20 -0.07
CA THR A 102 -19.13 8.94 -0.42
C THR A 102 -19.22 7.94 0.73
N SER A 103 -19.07 6.65 0.43
CA SER A 103 -18.96 5.57 1.41
C SER A 103 -17.52 5.18 1.72
N ALA A 104 -16.51 5.78 1.06
CA ALA A 104 -15.11 5.51 1.35
C ALA A 104 -14.19 6.70 1.03
N ILE A 105 -13.10 6.80 1.77
CA ILE A 105 -11.91 7.61 1.42
C ILE A 105 -10.65 6.80 1.75
N SER A 106 -9.72 6.76 0.80
CA SER A 106 -8.39 6.16 0.94
C SER A 106 -7.34 7.23 0.73
N THR A 107 -6.29 7.19 1.56
CA THR A 107 -5.18 8.13 1.56
C THR A 107 -3.88 7.35 1.57
N VAL A 108 -2.83 7.91 0.99
CA VAL A 108 -1.51 7.26 0.86
C VAL A 108 -0.38 8.21 1.27
N THR A 109 0.68 7.67 1.85
CA THR A 109 1.91 8.42 2.09
C THR A 109 2.66 8.69 0.79
N LEU A 110 3.63 9.61 0.82
CA LEU A 110 4.67 9.60 -0.21
C LEU A 110 5.50 8.30 -0.11
N PRO A 111 6.02 7.79 -1.23
CA PRO A 111 6.91 6.63 -1.22
C PRO A 111 8.23 6.97 -0.53
N ILE A 112 8.79 5.98 0.16
CA ILE A 112 10.17 6.03 0.68
C ILE A 112 10.97 4.87 0.09
N TYR A 113 12.16 5.17 -0.43
CA TYR A 113 13.07 4.17 -0.96
C TYR A 113 13.80 3.45 0.18
N THR A 114 13.74 2.12 0.22
CA THR A 114 14.24 1.34 1.35
C THR A 114 14.41 -0.14 1.01
N SER A 115 15.15 -0.87 1.85
CA SER A 115 15.29 -2.34 1.78
C SER A 115 15.03 -3.03 3.13
N ASP A 116 14.21 -2.40 3.98
CA ASP A 116 13.94 -2.85 5.35
C ASP A 116 12.49 -3.34 5.48
N GLY A 117 12.13 -3.84 6.67
CA GLY A 117 10.75 -4.21 6.99
C GLY A 117 9.87 -2.98 7.29
N TYR A 118 8.68 -2.92 6.68
CA TYR A 118 7.71 -1.85 6.94
C TYR A 118 6.28 -2.35 7.16
N TYR A 119 5.53 -1.57 7.93
CA TYR A 119 4.10 -1.77 8.15
C TYR A 119 3.33 -0.44 8.17
N SER A 120 2.01 -0.54 8.02
CA SER A 120 1.09 0.59 8.08
C SER A 120 0.28 0.56 9.37
N TYR A 121 0.11 1.73 10.00
CA TYR A 121 -0.73 1.91 11.19
C TYR A 121 -1.34 3.32 11.20
N GLY A 122 -2.40 3.48 10.41
CA GLY A 122 -3.04 4.75 10.17
C GLY A 122 -3.97 5.25 11.24
N ARG A 123 -4.48 6.47 11.04
CA ARG A 123 -5.57 7.05 11.83
C ARG A 123 -6.75 7.40 10.92
N CYS A 124 -7.94 7.23 11.48
CA CYS A 124 -9.20 7.61 10.87
C CYS A 124 -9.94 8.60 11.78
N ALA A 125 -10.75 9.45 11.16
CA ALA A 125 -11.64 10.39 11.81
C ALA A 125 -13.05 10.16 11.28
N ALA A 126 -14.04 10.10 12.16
CA ALA A 126 -15.43 10.13 11.75
C ALA A 126 -16.18 11.24 12.49
N TYR A 127 -17.03 11.97 11.77
CA TYR A 127 -17.79 13.09 12.33
C TYR A 127 -18.78 12.59 13.39
N ASN A 128 -18.79 13.21 14.56
CA ASN A 128 -19.56 12.75 15.72
C ASN A 128 -20.74 13.67 16.12
N GLY A 129 -21.06 14.66 15.29
CA GLY A 129 -22.08 15.67 15.59
C GLY A 129 -21.53 16.98 16.15
N ASN A 130 -20.30 16.99 16.70
CA ASN A 130 -19.65 18.17 17.29
C ASN A 130 -18.14 18.25 16.98
N GLY A 131 -17.72 17.73 15.83
CA GLY A 131 -16.32 17.54 15.47
C GLY A 131 -16.05 16.10 15.08
N TYR A 132 -14.94 15.52 15.54
CA TYR A 132 -14.50 14.21 15.10
C TYR A 132 -14.14 13.29 16.25
N THR A 133 -14.49 12.03 16.11
CA THR A 133 -13.92 10.94 16.90
C THR A 133 -12.77 10.34 16.10
N TYR A 134 -11.59 10.27 16.72
CA TYR A 134 -10.38 9.75 16.09
C TYR A 134 -10.09 8.34 16.58
N GLY A 135 -9.69 7.46 15.66
CA GLY A 135 -9.32 6.09 15.96
C GLY A 135 -8.12 5.65 15.14
N TYR A 136 -7.34 4.72 15.68
CA TYR A 136 -6.34 4.00 14.89
C TYR A 136 -6.99 2.84 14.14
N THR A 137 -6.45 2.50 12.97
CA THR A 137 -6.69 1.22 12.30
C THR A 137 -6.17 0.06 13.16
N TYR A 138 -6.27 -1.18 12.68
CA TYR A 138 -5.31 -2.20 13.11
C TYR A 138 -3.98 -2.00 12.38
N GLN A 139 -2.90 -2.55 12.94
CA GLN A 139 -1.61 -2.59 12.28
C GLN A 139 -1.64 -3.62 11.15
N SER A 140 -1.08 -3.31 9.99
CA SER A 140 -0.84 -4.32 8.96
C SER A 140 0.30 -5.26 9.38
N PRO A 141 0.39 -6.47 8.81
CA PRO A 141 1.64 -7.22 8.87
C PRO A 141 2.81 -6.39 8.32
N CYS A 142 4.01 -6.67 8.82
CA CYS A 142 5.25 -6.13 8.29
C CYS A 142 5.61 -6.86 7.00
N ILE A 143 5.96 -6.11 5.94
CA ILE A 143 6.51 -6.66 4.70
C ILE A 143 7.98 -6.28 4.62
N ASN A 144 8.82 -7.23 4.21
CA ASN A 144 10.21 -6.95 3.88
C ASN A 144 10.27 -6.49 2.43
N ILE A 145 11.03 -5.42 2.18
CA ILE A 145 11.11 -4.73 0.89
C ILE A 145 12.49 -4.96 0.27
#